data_AF-A0A371Q0K0-F1
#
_entry.id   AF-A0A371Q0K0-F1
#
_cell.length_a   1.000
_cell.length_b   1.000
_cell.length_c   1.000
_cell.angle_alpha   90.00
_cell.angle_beta   90.00
_cell.angle_gamma   90.00
#
_symmetry.space_group_name_H-M   'P 1'
#
loop_
_entity.id
_entity.type
_entity.pdbx_description
1 polymer ?
#
loop_
_entity_poly.entity_id
_entity_poly.type
_entity_poly.pdbx_seq_one_letter_code
_entity_poly.pdbx_strand_id
1 'polypeptide(L)'
;MAAGALPIVATAPAHATTKQCTSFLADFGYTVGPKVRSACSLAGTGDWITRHGNVGFCQGILTAIRVKPEHANKACDLGLEN
;
A
#
# COMPACT_ATOMS: atom_id res chain seq x y z
N MET A 1 17.92 -37.14 0.09
CA MET A 1 18.15 -35.99 -0.81
C MET A 1 16.80 -35.49 -1.33
N ALA A 2 16.73 -34.22 -1.71
CA ALA A 2 15.58 -33.47 -2.23
C ALA A 2 14.56 -32.97 -1.19
N ALA A 3 14.98 -31.98 -0.39
CA ALA A 3 14.05 -30.95 0.06
C ALA A 3 13.69 -30.12 -1.18
N GLY A 4 12.53 -30.39 -1.78
CA GLY A 4 11.97 -29.53 -2.81
C GLY A 4 11.62 -28.19 -2.19
N ALA A 5 12.57 -27.26 -2.15
CA ALA A 5 12.28 -25.86 -1.91
C ALA A 5 11.50 -25.38 -3.14
N LEU A 6 10.18 -25.44 -3.05
CA LEU A 6 9.31 -24.67 -3.92
C LEU A 6 9.85 -23.23 -3.86
N PRO A 7 10.09 -22.56 -5.00
CA PRO A 7 10.27 -21.13 -4.95
C PRO A 7 8.94 -20.60 -4.44
N ILE A 8 8.87 -20.29 -3.15
CA ILE A 8 7.82 -19.45 -2.62
C ILE A 8 8.11 -18.11 -3.29
N VAL A 9 7.56 -17.91 -4.49
CA VAL A 9 7.33 -16.57 -4.99
C VAL A 9 6.42 -15.99 -3.93
N ALA A 10 7.00 -15.23 -3.00
CA ALA A 10 6.26 -14.49 -2.00
C ALA A 10 5.48 -13.40 -2.76
N THR A 11 4.38 -13.78 -3.40
CA THR A 11 3.41 -12.88 -4.02
C THR A 11 2.58 -12.13 -2.99
N ALA A 12 2.90 -12.25 -1.70
CA ALA A 12 2.31 -11.43 -0.66
C ALA A 12 3.16 -10.17 -0.42
N PRO A 13 3.02 -9.15 -1.28
CA PRO A 13 3.20 -7.80 -0.78
C PRO A 13 1.97 -6.93 -1.01
N ALA A 14 1.15 -7.12 -2.05
CA ALA A 14 0.05 -6.19 -2.36
C ALA A 14 -1.05 -6.19 -1.29
N HIS A 15 -1.46 -7.37 -0.80
CA HIS A 15 -2.55 -7.46 0.18
C HIS A 15 -2.16 -6.96 1.59
N ALA A 16 -0.94 -7.24 2.04
CA ALA A 16 -0.48 -6.84 3.37
C ALA A 16 -0.26 -5.32 3.47
N THR A 17 0.41 -4.74 2.47
CA THR A 17 0.61 -3.29 2.37
C THR A 17 -0.69 -2.52 2.19
N THR A 18 -1.61 -3.03 1.37
CA THR A 18 -2.95 -2.43 1.24
C THR A 18 -3.67 -2.42 2.59
N LYS A 19 -3.55 -3.50 3.37
CA LYS A 19 -4.15 -3.60 4.71
C LYS A 19 -3.50 -2.62 5.70
N GLN A 20 -2.18 -2.47 5.71
CA GLN A 20 -1.51 -1.50 6.59
C GLN A 20 -1.93 -0.05 6.28
N CYS A 21 -1.86 0.34 5.00
CA CYS A 21 -2.27 1.66 4.54
C CYS A 21 -3.74 1.97 4.86
N THR A 22 -4.64 1.02 4.61
CA THR A 22 -6.07 1.20 4.93
C THR A 22 -6.36 1.20 6.43
N SER A 23 -5.66 0.38 7.22
CA SER A 23 -5.84 0.33 8.68
C SER A 23 -5.36 1.61 9.35
N PHE A 24 -4.22 2.17 8.91
CA PHE A 24 -3.74 3.47 9.36
C PHE A 24 -4.78 4.56 9.10
N LEU A 25 -5.32 4.63 7.88
CA LEU A 25 -6.33 5.62 7.55
C LEU A 25 -7.61 5.45 8.38
N ALA A 26 -8.06 4.21 8.61
CA ALA A 26 -9.21 3.92 9.46
C ALA A 26 -8.98 4.33 10.93
N ASP A 27 -7.79 4.06 11.48
CA ASP A 27 -7.40 4.44 12.84
C ASP A 27 -7.42 5.96 13.05
N PHE A 28 -6.97 6.71 12.04
CA PHE A 28 -7.05 8.18 12.02
C PHE A 28 -8.46 8.74 11.75
N GLY A 29 -9.48 7.89 11.58
CA GLY A 29 -10.86 8.29 11.38
C GLY A 29 -11.23 8.60 9.92
N TYR A 30 -10.40 8.22 8.95
CA TYR A 30 -10.74 8.36 7.53
C TYR A 30 -11.64 7.22 7.05
N THR A 31 -12.60 7.57 6.18
CA THR A 31 -13.45 6.58 5.52
C THR A 31 -12.66 5.81 4.49
N VAL A 32 -12.37 4.54 4.78
CA VAL A 32 -11.73 3.61 3.83
C VAL A 32 -12.72 3.18 2.75
N GLY A 33 -12.82 3.99 1.71
CA GLY A 33 -13.60 3.69 0.52
C GLY A 33 -12.83 2.91 -0.56
N PRO A 34 -13.49 2.60 -1.69
CA PRO A 34 -12.85 1.97 -2.84
C PRO A 34 -11.68 2.78 -3.40
N LYS A 35 -11.74 4.12 -3.32
CA LYS A 35 -10.62 5.00 -3.72
C LYS A 35 -9.39 4.83 -2.83
N VAL A 36 -9.58 4.74 -1.52
CA VAL A 36 -8.49 4.49 -0.55
C VAL A 36 -7.85 3.14 -0.82
N ARG A 37 -8.67 2.09 -1.01
CA ARG A 37 -8.18 0.75 -1.34
C ARG A 37 -7.39 0.74 -2.64
N SER A 38 -7.86 1.44 -3.67
CA SER A 38 -7.15 1.55 -4.95
C SER A 38 -5.80 2.26 -4.80
N ALA A 39 -5.76 3.37 -4.05
CA ALA A 39 -4.53 4.10 -3.75
C ALA A 39 -3.51 3.23 -2.98
N CYS A 40 -3.96 2.57 -1.92
CA CYS A 40 -3.13 1.69 -1.12
C CYS A 40 -2.66 0.45 -1.92
N SER A 41 -3.48 -0.06 -2.84
CA SER A 41 -3.10 -1.17 -3.72
C SER A 41 -1.99 -0.76 -4.69
N LEU A 42 -1.96 0.48 -5.16
CA LEU A 42 -0.89 1.00 -6.01
C LEU A 42 0.47 0.96 -5.29
N ALA A 43 0.53 1.38 -4.02
CA ALA A 43 1.75 1.35 -3.22
C ALA A 43 2.32 -0.08 -3.06
N GLY A 44 1.44 -1.08 -2.95
CA GLY A 44 1.82 -2.49 -2.83
C GLY A 44 2.08 -3.23 -4.14
N THR A 45 1.84 -2.61 -5.30
CA THR A 45 1.89 -3.28 -6.61
C THR A 45 3.22 -3.06 -7.32
N GLY A 46 3.79 -4.14 -7.86
CA GLY A 46 5.01 -4.11 -8.66
C GLY A 46 6.29 -4.40 -7.86
N ASP A 47 7.42 -4.24 -8.56
CA ASP A 47 8.77 -4.35 -8.00
C ASP A 47 9.10 -3.14 -7.09
N TRP A 48 10.17 -3.22 -6.30
CA TRP A 48 10.62 -2.14 -5.41
C TRP A 48 10.63 -0.75 -6.07
N ILE A 49 11.14 -0.66 -7.30
CA ILE A 49 11.20 0.59 -8.07
C ILE A 49 9.79 1.07 -8.43
N THR A 50 8.93 0.16 -8.88
CA THR A 50 7.54 0.48 -9.24
C THR A 50 6.76 0.95 -8.02
N ARG A 51 6.94 0.31 -6.86
CA ARG A 51 6.29 0.69 -5.62
C ARG A 51 6.68 2.10 -5.20
N HIS A 52 7.98 2.43 -5.23
CA HIS A 52 8.47 3.79 -4.95
C HIS A 52 7.88 4.83 -5.89
N GLY A 53 7.75 4.53 -7.19
CA GLY A 53 7.06 5.40 -8.14
C GLY A 53 5.56 5.55 -7.85
N ASN A 54 4.92 4.49 -7.39
CA ASN A 54 3.49 4.46 -7.08
C ASN A 54 3.12 5.22 -5.79
N VAL A 55 4.07 5.51 -4.91
CA VAL A 55 3.84 6.33 -3.71
C VAL A 55 3.26 7.70 -4.07
N GLY A 56 3.80 8.34 -5.11
CA GLY A 56 3.30 9.64 -5.58
C GLY A 56 1.85 9.56 -6.05
N PHE A 57 1.47 8.48 -6.74
CA PHE A 57 0.10 8.24 -7.17
C PHE A 57 -0.83 7.94 -5.98
N CYS A 58 -0.36 7.11 -5.04
CA CYS A 58 -1.08 6.81 -3.80
C CYS A 58 -1.40 8.10 -3.02
N GLN A 59 -0.41 8.97 -2.83
CA GLN A 59 -0.58 10.26 -2.17
C GLN A 59 -1.52 11.19 -2.95
N GLY A 60 -1.39 11.25 -4.27
CA GLY A 60 -2.27 12.08 -5.12
C GLY A 60 -3.74 11.68 -5.00
N ILE A 61 -4.03 10.38 -5.04
CA ILE A 61 -5.40 9.87 -4.91
C ILE A 61 -5.97 10.16 -3.51
N LEU A 62 -5.18 9.92 -2.45
CA LEU A 62 -5.58 10.17 -1.06
C LEU A 62 -5.83 11.67 -0.83
N THR A 63 -4.95 12.53 -1.31
CA THR A 63 -5.11 13.99 -1.21
C THR A 63 -6.36 14.47 -1.97
N ALA A 64 -6.64 13.88 -3.14
CA ALA A 64 -7.83 14.20 -3.94
C ALA A 64 -9.15 13.84 -3.24
N ILE A 65 -9.15 12.87 -2.32
CA ILE A 65 -10.32 12.51 -1.49
C ILE A 65 -10.31 13.18 -0.11
N ARG A 66 -9.55 14.28 0.05
CA ARG A 66 -9.45 15.08 1.28
C ARG A 66 -8.71 14.40 2.45
N VAL A 67 -7.93 13.36 2.20
CA VAL A 67 -6.94 12.89 3.19
C VAL A 67 -5.82 13.92 3.26
N LYS A 68 -5.35 14.22 4.47
CA LYS A 68 -4.22 15.15 4.63
C LYS A 68 -2.97 14.58 3.95
N PRO A 69 -2.17 15.38 3.24
CA PRO A 69 -0.99 14.90 2.54
C PRO A 69 0.01 14.21 3.50
N GLU A 70 0.12 14.68 4.74
CA GLU A 70 0.95 14.06 5.79
C GLU A 70 0.47 12.63 6.14
N HIS A 71 -0.83 12.44 6.31
CA HIS A 71 -1.42 11.13 6.61
C HIS A 71 -1.40 10.22 5.39
N ALA A 72 -1.60 10.79 4.20
CA ALA A 72 -1.49 10.07 2.94
C ALA A 72 -0.07 9.57 2.72
N ASN A 73 0.94 10.40 2.95
CA ASN A 73 2.34 10.05 2.81
C ASN A 73 2.70 8.91 3.77
N LYS A 74 2.34 9.05 5.06
CA LYS A 74 2.56 8.02 6.06
C LYS A 74 1.82 6.71 5.75
N ALA A 75 0.57 6.77 5.28
CA ALA A 75 -0.19 5.58 4.91
C ALA A 75 0.42 4.85 3.71
N CYS A 76 0.85 5.59 2.68
CA CYS A 76 1.49 5.00 1.50
C CYS A 76 2.88 4.43 1.81
N ASP A 77 3.64 5.07 2.71
CA ASP A 77 4.96 4.64 3.19
C ASP A 77 4.85 3.33 4.01
N LEU A 78 3.88 3.24 4.93
CA LEU A 78 3.51 2.00 5.61
C LEU A 78 3.00 0.92 4.62
N GLY A 79 2.53 1.34 3.45
CA GLY A 79 2.21 0.47 2.32
C GLY A 79 3.41 0.08 1.46
N LEU A 80 4.64 0.49 1.78
CA LEU A 80 5.88 0.04 1.16
C LEU A 80 6.64 -0.93 2.08
N GLU A 81 6.60 -0.67 3.38
CA GLU A 81 7.26 -1.46 4.42
C GLU A 81 6.56 -2.81 4.59
N ASN A 82 7.29 -3.90 4.33
CA ASN A 82 6.83 -5.30 4.41
C ASN A 82 7.65 -6.04 5.46
#